data_AF-A0A7Y4KH74-F1
#
_entry.id   AF-A0A7Y4KH74-F1
#
_cell.length_a   1.000
_cell.length_b   1.000
_cell.length_c   1.000
_cell.angle_alpha   90.00
_cell.angle_beta   90.00
_cell.angle_gamma   90.00
#
_symmetry.space_group_name_H-M   'P 1'
#
loop_
_entity.id
_entity.type
_entity.pdbx_description
1 polymer ?
#
loop_
_entity_poly.entity_id
_entity_poly.type
_entity_poly.pdbx_seq_one_letter_code
_entity_poly.pdbx_strand_id
1 'polypeptide(L)'
;VVLRAVDVLNCGAVEARGGAGGDTKLDKQPLGPGGGGAGGRVLIQARSIACFADVSAGNAGVSAYPGAGSYGATPASTTADGGTPDGGPLPDGGTSTGSVQQVDQAFQVPVSPVITAPASGEASTTTRPRFQGTAGTNGPVVHLVVDGREIGAVVPGATGQFTYDPTTPLSAGAHQVVAWSESLGVASSPSTSVRFTTPAVVLADGGVVQMAVLVVPGNGDTVGPTPLFAGTTTNGVNVGVVIDDGPDHIVPLDLLGRFRYQVPESEPLSVGTHKVTVHAHNEAGDDGPYSDVVGFEVVVPGADGGTDAGTTDPLTPTVLVPEQGATVDPTFMFVGVALPGSDVQLELDGKVLATATADDEGVFRHILTADTALATGAHKVVAQAVTAEGEAGLRSPEVDFQVRGPTDLDVGCGCGTAPAGMISVWALVGLGALVRRRRSRS
;
A
#
# COMPACT_ATOMS: atom_id res chain seq x y z
N VAL A 1 -25.34 -23.12 -10.16
CA VAL A 1 -25.85 -22.88 -11.52
C VAL A 1 -26.63 -21.57 -11.55
N VAL A 2 -26.45 -20.75 -12.58
CA VAL A 2 -27.19 -19.49 -12.76
C VAL A 2 -27.79 -19.49 -14.17
N LEU A 3 -29.12 -19.39 -14.27
CA LEU A 3 -29.85 -19.33 -15.54
C LEU A 3 -30.71 -18.07 -15.57
N ARG A 4 -30.54 -17.26 -16.62
CA ARG A 4 -31.21 -15.96 -16.75
C ARG A 4 -31.72 -15.76 -18.17
N ALA A 5 -32.95 -15.31 -18.32
CA ALA A 5 -33.55 -15.01 -19.62
C ALA A 5 -34.38 -13.72 -19.58
N VAL A 6 -34.40 -13.01 -20.71
CA VAL A 6 -35.09 -11.70 -20.83
C VAL A 6 -36.61 -11.87 -20.74
N ASP A 7 -37.18 -12.94 -21.27
CA ASP A 7 -38.63 -13.13 -21.32
C ASP A 7 -39.05 -14.52 -20.82
N VAL A 8 -38.73 -15.57 -21.58
CA VAL A 8 -39.06 -16.96 -21.20
C VAL A 8 -37.79 -17.76 -20.96
N LEU A 9 -37.70 -18.43 -19.80
CA LEU A 9 -36.69 -19.46 -19.55
C LEU A 9 -37.37 -20.83 -19.53
N ASN A 10 -37.18 -21.59 -20.61
CA ASN A 10 -37.61 -22.98 -20.71
C ASN A 10 -36.37 -23.89 -20.76
N CYS A 11 -35.92 -24.35 -19.60
CA CYS A 11 -34.77 -25.25 -19.49
C CYS A 11 -35.15 -26.72 -19.24
N GLY A 12 -36.43 -27.04 -19.10
CA GLY A 12 -36.86 -28.38 -18.70
C GLY A 12 -36.48 -28.69 -17.26
N ALA A 13 -35.23 -29.09 -17.01
CA ALA A 13 -34.67 -29.30 -15.69
C ALA A 13 -33.24 -28.74 -15.58
N VAL A 14 -32.91 -28.20 -14.42
CA VAL A 14 -31.56 -27.78 -14.03
C VAL A 14 -31.18 -28.47 -12.74
N GLU A 15 -30.01 -29.11 -12.72
CA GLU A 15 -29.52 -29.84 -11.57
C GLU A 15 -28.25 -29.18 -11.04
N ALA A 16 -28.17 -28.93 -9.73
CA ALA A 16 -26.95 -28.55 -9.06
C ALA A 16 -26.68 -29.51 -7.89
N ARG A 17 -25.68 -30.38 -8.08
CA ARG A 17 -25.24 -31.31 -7.04
C ARG A 17 -24.24 -30.66 -6.11
N GLY A 18 -24.37 -30.99 -4.84
CA GLY A 18 -23.41 -30.62 -3.81
C GLY A 18 -22.05 -31.30 -3.96
N GLY A 19 -21.02 -30.69 -3.36
CA GLY A 19 -19.66 -31.23 -3.33
C GLY A 19 -19.50 -32.34 -2.28
N ALA A 20 -18.62 -33.31 -2.53
CA ALA A 20 -18.30 -34.35 -1.56
C ALA A 20 -17.53 -33.78 -0.35
N GLY A 21 -17.89 -34.24 0.84
CA GLY A 21 -17.16 -33.98 2.07
C GLY A 21 -15.81 -34.69 2.11
N GLY A 22 -14.86 -34.16 2.87
CA GLY A 22 -13.51 -34.73 2.98
C GLY A 22 -13.44 -35.92 3.95
N ASP A 23 -12.73 -36.96 3.57
CA ASP A 23 -12.51 -38.15 4.42
C ASP A 23 -11.35 -37.94 5.41
N THR A 24 -11.48 -38.48 6.63
CA THR A 24 -10.37 -38.61 7.58
C THR A 24 -9.79 -40.03 7.50
N LYS A 25 -8.54 -40.15 7.00
CA LYS A 25 -7.90 -41.45 6.72
C LYS A 25 -7.09 -42.04 7.88
N LEU A 26 -7.11 -41.41 9.05
CA LEU A 26 -6.34 -41.83 10.22
C LEU A 26 -7.18 -42.79 11.07
N ASP A 27 -6.69 -44.02 11.24
CA ASP A 27 -7.34 -45.12 11.95
C ASP A 27 -6.95 -45.20 13.44
N LYS A 28 -5.92 -44.44 13.86
CA LYS A 28 -5.31 -44.53 15.20
C LYS A 28 -5.61 -43.36 16.13
N GLN A 29 -6.14 -42.25 15.63
CA GLN A 29 -6.44 -41.05 16.43
C GLN A 29 -7.78 -40.43 15.97
N PRO A 30 -8.70 -40.09 16.90
CA PRO A 30 -10.01 -39.55 16.57
C PRO A 30 -9.89 -38.06 16.21
N LEU A 31 -9.29 -37.76 15.06
CA LEU A 31 -9.23 -36.40 14.53
C LEU A 31 -10.50 -36.12 13.72
N GLY A 32 -11.61 -35.96 14.44
CA GLY A 32 -12.85 -35.40 13.94
C GLY A 32 -13.67 -36.30 12.99
N PRO A 33 -14.97 -36.01 12.87
CA PRO A 33 -15.80 -36.63 11.85
C PRO A 33 -15.36 -36.17 10.45
N GLY A 34 -15.55 -37.00 9.42
CA GLY A 34 -15.38 -36.55 8.03
C GLY A 34 -16.18 -35.28 7.74
N GLY A 35 -15.70 -34.44 6.82
CA GLY A 35 -16.33 -33.16 6.50
C GLY A 35 -17.72 -33.32 5.87
N GLY A 36 -18.61 -32.33 6.04
CA GLY A 36 -19.92 -32.31 5.38
C GLY A 36 -19.88 -31.91 3.92
N GLY A 37 -20.64 -32.61 3.08
CA GLY A 37 -20.85 -32.22 1.68
C GLY A 37 -21.86 -31.08 1.57
N ALA A 38 -21.46 -29.91 1.10
CA ALA A 38 -22.37 -28.76 0.92
C ALA A 38 -23.28 -28.99 -0.28
N GLY A 39 -24.57 -28.64 -0.19
CA GLY A 39 -25.50 -28.76 -1.32
C GLY A 39 -25.32 -27.71 -2.43
N GLY A 40 -25.78 -28.05 -3.64
CA GLY A 40 -25.68 -27.18 -4.81
C GLY A 40 -26.57 -25.94 -4.72
N ARG A 41 -26.23 -24.89 -5.47
CA ARG A 41 -27.02 -23.64 -5.52
C ARG A 41 -27.51 -23.37 -6.93
N VAL A 42 -28.77 -22.98 -7.08
CA VAL A 42 -29.40 -22.62 -8.34
C VAL A 42 -30.02 -21.23 -8.21
N LEU A 43 -29.69 -20.32 -9.14
CA LEU A 43 -30.41 -19.06 -9.34
C LEU A 43 -31.09 -19.10 -10.71
N ILE A 44 -32.40 -18.85 -10.73
CA ILE A 44 -33.21 -18.79 -11.95
C ILE A 44 -33.89 -17.42 -12.04
N GLN A 45 -33.80 -16.76 -13.19
CA GLN A 45 -34.45 -15.48 -13.43
C GLN A 45 -35.06 -15.38 -14.83
N ALA A 46 -36.36 -15.11 -14.94
CA ALA A 46 -37.04 -14.72 -16.16
C ALA A 46 -38.44 -14.17 -15.86
N ARG A 47 -39.09 -13.51 -16.83
CA ARG A 47 -40.51 -13.11 -16.69
C ARG A 47 -41.43 -14.32 -16.63
N SER A 48 -41.11 -15.37 -17.38
CA SER A 48 -41.81 -16.65 -17.36
C SER A 48 -40.80 -17.78 -17.23
N ILE A 49 -40.95 -18.59 -16.18
CA ILE A 49 -40.03 -19.68 -15.86
C ILE A 49 -40.77 -21.01 -16.04
N ALA A 50 -40.30 -21.79 -17.01
CA ALA A 50 -40.68 -23.18 -17.26
C ALA A 50 -39.45 -24.06 -17.07
N CYS A 51 -38.98 -24.14 -15.83
CA CYS A 51 -37.79 -24.90 -15.48
C CYS A 51 -37.91 -25.50 -14.10
N PHE A 52 -37.69 -26.81 -14.02
CA PHE A 52 -37.60 -27.52 -12.75
C PHE A 52 -36.18 -27.42 -12.22
N ALA A 53 -36.01 -26.97 -10.98
CA ALA A 53 -34.70 -26.92 -10.32
C ALA A 53 -34.57 -28.08 -9.33
N ASP A 54 -33.52 -28.89 -9.51
CA ASP A 54 -33.13 -29.94 -8.59
C ASP A 54 -31.81 -29.55 -7.92
N VAL A 55 -31.81 -29.52 -6.58
CA VAL A 55 -30.61 -29.27 -5.78
C VAL A 55 -30.43 -30.43 -4.82
N SER A 56 -29.27 -31.07 -4.89
CA SER A 56 -28.93 -32.18 -4.03
C SER A 56 -27.80 -31.80 -3.08
N ALA A 57 -27.85 -32.34 -1.86
CA ALA A 57 -26.66 -32.38 -1.00
C ALA A 57 -25.58 -33.24 -1.67
N GLY A 58 -24.31 -32.94 -1.34
CA GLY A 58 -23.20 -33.80 -1.71
C GLY A 58 -23.05 -34.94 -0.70
N ASN A 59 -22.27 -35.96 -1.06
CA ASN A 59 -21.98 -37.06 -0.13
C ASN A 59 -21.17 -36.53 1.06
N ALA A 60 -21.51 -36.97 2.27
CA ALA A 60 -20.69 -36.70 3.45
C ALA A 60 -19.37 -37.49 3.38
N GLY A 61 -18.29 -36.91 3.94
CA GLY A 61 -17.00 -37.59 4.06
C GLY A 61 -17.02 -38.62 5.18
N VAL A 62 -16.20 -39.67 5.06
CA VAL A 62 -16.13 -40.78 6.02
C VAL A 62 -14.92 -40.66 6.95
N SER A 63 -15.07 -41.14 8.19
CA SER A 63 -13.94 -41.35 9.09
C SER A 63 -13.47 -42.80 9.03
N ALA A 64 -12.15 -43.02 9.01
CA ALA A 64 -11.53 -44.34 9.10
C ALA A 64 -11.51 -44.91 10.54
N TYR A 65 -11.94 -44.15 11.55
CA TYR A 65 -11.95 -44.61 12.93
C TYR A 65 -13.11 -45.60 13.19
N PRO A 66 -12.86 -46.79 13.77
CA PRO A 66 -13.90 -47.80 13.99
C PRO A 66 -15.04 -47.28 14.87
N GLY A 67 -16.26 -47.25 14.32
CA GLY A 67 -17.47 -46.80 15.03
C GLY A 67 -17.74 -45.29 14.97
N ALA A 68 -16.88 -44.49 14.31
CA ALA A 68 -17.21 -43.11 14.00
C ALA A 68 -18.16 -43.07 12.78
N GLY A 69 -19.37 -42.54 12.97
CA GLY A 69 -20.30 -42.30 11.87
C GLY A 69 -19.79 -41.24 10.87
N SER A 70 -20.54 -41.06 9.79
CA SER A 70 -20.32 -39.98 8.82
C SER A 70 -21.07 -38.73 9.29
N TYR A 71 -20.40 -37.76 9.92
CA TYR A 71 -21.06 -36.55 10.45
C TYR A 71 -20.94 -35.35 9.53
N GLY A 72 -21.53 -35.49 8.34
CA GLY A 72 -21.62 -34.45 7.34
C GLY A 72 -23.06 -34.29 6.88
N ALA A 73 -23.47 -33.08 6.51
CA ALA A 73 -24.83 -32.72 6.08
C ALA A 73 -25.48 -33.83 5.22
N THR A 74 -26.25 -34.71 5.87
CA THR A 74 -27.07 -35.67 5.17
C THR A 74 -28.22 -34.91 4.53
N PRO A 75 -28.68 -35.28 3.33
CA PRO A 75 -29.93 -34.74 2.81
C PRO A 75 -30.99 -34.99 3.88
N ALA A 76 -31.71 -33.95 4.29
CA ALA A 76 -32.88 -34.13 5.13
C ALA A 76 -33.85 -35.02 4.35
N SER A 77 -33.86 -36.33 4.65
CA SER A 77 -34.96 -37.16 4.20
C SER A 77 -36.17 -36.69 5.00
N THR A 78 -37.16 -36.16 4.30
CA THR A 78 -38.51 -35.97 4.85
C THR A 78 -39.18 -37.32 5.15
N THR A 79 -38.53 -38.43 4.82
CA THR A 79 -38.87 -39.78 5.25
C THR A 79 -37.95 -40.19 6.39
N ALA A 80 -38.56 -40.51 7.52
CA ALA A 80 -37.95 -41.29 8.60
C ALA A 80 -37.38 -42.61 8.06
N ASP A 81 -36.18 -42.58 7.51
CA ASP A 81 -35.39 -43.80 7.34
C ASP A 81 -34.86 -44.15 8.72
N GLY A 82 -35.32 -45.29 9.25
CA GLY A 82 -35.06 -45.80 10.58
C GLY A 82 -33.60 -46.20 10.86
N GLY A 83 -32.65 -45.37 10.46
CA GLY A 83 -31.30 -45.37 11.01
C GLY A 83 -31.34 -44.80 12.43
N THR A 84 -30.71 -45.49 13.35
CA THR A 84 -30.50 -45.05 14.73
C THR A 84 -29.99 -43.60 14.78
N PRO A 85 -30.55 -42.73 15.64
CA PRO A 85 -29.98 -41.41 15.89
C PRO A 85 -28.54 -41.59 16.38
N ASP A 86 -27.58 -40.94 15.74
CA ASP A 86 -26.20 -40.92 16.19
C ASP A 86 -26.15 -40.18 17.53
N GLY A 87 -26.09 -40.93 18.63
CA GLY A 87 -26.19 -40.46 20.01
C GLY A 87 -25.02 -39.59 20.52
N GLY A 88 -24.50 -38.69 19.68
CA GLY A 88 -23.57 -37.64 20.09
C GLY A 88 -24.30 -36.45 20.74
N PRO A 89 -23.63 -35.69 21.64
CA PRO A 89 -24.24 -34.56 22.36
C PRO A 89 -24.39 -33.28 21.50
N LEU A 90 -24.04 -33.32 20.22
CA LEU A 90 -24.09 -32.18 19.31
C LEU A 90 -25.16 -32.43 18.26
N PRO A 91 -26.02 -31.43 17.96
CA PRO A 91 -27.04 -31.56 16.92
C PRO A 91 -26.37 -31.91 15.59
N ASP A 92 -26.91 -32.97 15.00
CA ASP A 92 -26.69 -33.47 13.66
C ASP A 92 -26.58 -32.32 12.66
N GLY A 93 -25.49 -32.33 11.89
CA GLY A 93 -25.05 -31.22 11.05
C GLY A 93 -26.18 -30.64 10.20
N GLY A 94 -26.33 -29.32 10.25
CA GLY A 94 -27.48 -28.60 9.71
C GLY A 94 -27.82 -28.91 8.24
N THR A 95 -29.03 -28.51 7.87
CA THR A 95 -29.69 -28.71 6.57
C THR A 95 -28.95 -28.01 5.41
N SER A 96 -27.82 -28.55 4.96
CA SER A 96 -27.13 -28.04 3.76
C SER A 96 -27.62 -28.74 2.48
N THR A 97 -28.95 -28.78 2.29
CA THR A 97 -29.62 -29.45 1.15
C THR A 97 -29.50 -28.68 -0.18
N GLY A 98 -28.67 -27.63 -0.23
CA GLY A 98 -28.60 -26.74 -1.38
C GLY A 98 -29.74 -25.72 -1.38
N SER A 99 -29.71 -24.76 -2.31
CA SER A 99 -30.71 -23.71 -2.39
C SER A 99 -31.11 -23.39 -3.83
N VAL A 100 -32.41 -23.15 -4.02
CA VAL A 100 -32.96 -22.60 -5.27
C VAL A 100 -33.49 -21.20 -4.98
N GLN A 101 -33.01 -20.23 -5.74
CA GLN A 101 -33.54 -18.87 -5.74
C GLN A 101 -34.19 -18.61 -7.10
N GLN A 102 -35.46 -18.23 -7.09
CA GLN A 102 -36.21 -17.87 -8.29
C GLN A 102 -36.55 -16.38 -8.26
N VAL A 103 -36.33 -15.70 -9.38
CA VAL A 103 -36.62 -14.28 -9.58
C VAL A 103 -37.55 -14.16 -10.78
N ASP A 104 -38.84 -13.95 -10.52
CA ASP A 104 -39.89 -13.83 -11.55
C ASP A 104 -39.90 -12.44 -12.21
N GLN A 105 -38.73 -12.02 -12.70
CA GLN A 105 -38.55 -10.76 -13.40
C GLN A 105 -37.71 -10.99 -14.66
N ALA A 106 -38.05 -10.25 -15.71
CA ALA A 106 -37.28 -10.23 -16.95
C ALA A 106 -35.82 -9.89 -16.66
N PHE A 107 -34.88 -10.76 -17.04
CA PHE A 107 -33.46 -10.41 -16.97
C PHE A 107 -33.20 -9.23 -17.91
N GLN A 108 -32.62 -8.15 -17.38
CA GLN A 108 -32.27 -6.98 -18.17
C GLN A 108 -30.77 -7.01 -18.42
N VAL A 109 -30.36 -7.04 -19.68
CA VAL A 109 -28.98 -6.78 -20.04
C VAL A 109 -28.74 -5.29 -19.82
N PRO A 110 -27.81 -4.89 -18.95
CA PRO A 110 -27.55 -3.47 -18.72
C PRO A 110 -27.10 -2.81 -20.03
N VAL A 111 -27.63 -1.62 -20.30
CA VAL A 111 -27.22 -0.83 -21.46
C VAL A 111 -25.87 -0.17 -21.17
N SER A 112 -25.07 0.05 -22.21
CA SER A 112 -23.85 0.84 -22.09
C SER A 112 -24.19 2.27 -21.64
N PRO A 113 -23.54 2.80 -20.61
CA PRO A 113 -23.73 4.18 -20.20
C PRO A 113 -23.15 5.15 -21.24
N VAL A 114 -23.59 6.40 -21.18
CA VAL A 114 -23.06 7.51 -21.98
C VAL A 114 -22.58 8.59 -21.03
N ILE A 115 -21.32 8.99 -21.17
CA ILE A 115 -20.74 10.11 -20.41
C ILE A 115 -21.03 11.41 -21.15
N THR A 116 -21.60 12.39 -20.45
CA THR A 116 -21.92 13.72 -20.97
C THR A 116 -21.04 14.82 -20.38
N ALA A 117 -20.46 14.60 -19.21
CA ALA A 117 -19.44 15.46 -18.61
C ALA A 117 -18.34 14.61 -17.96
N PRO A 118 -17.05 14.95 -18.11
CA PRO A 118 -16.53 16.01 -19.00
C PRO A 118 -16.88 15.78 -20.48
N ALA A 119 -16.90 16.84 -21.29
CA ALA A 119 -17.02 16.73 -22.74
C ALA A 119 -15.70 16.27 -23.36
N SER A 120 -15.77 15.65 -24.56
CA SER A 120 -14.56 15.20 -25.25
C SER A 120 -13.65 16.38 -25.62
N GLY A 121 -12.42 16.35 -25.13
CA GLY A 121 -11.40 17.38 -25.29
C GLY A 121 -11.52 18.53 -24.27
N GLU A 122 -12.40 18.41 -23.27
CA GLU A 122 -12.57 19.46 -22.26
C GLU A 122 -11.32 19.62 -21.40
N ALA A 123 -10.94 20.87 -21.15
CA ALA A 123 -9.96 21.24 -20.14
C ALA A 123 -10.69 21.63 -18.86
N SER A 124 -10.69 20.75 -17.87
CA SER A 124 -11.28 21.00 -16.57
C SER A 124 -10.55 22.13 -15.85
N THR A 125 -11.30 22.90 -15.06
CA THR A 125 -10.75 23.97 -14.20
C THR A 125 -10.45 23.49 -12.78
N THR A 126 -10.64 22.20 -12.49
CA THR A 126 -10.42 21.59 -11.18
C THR A 126 -9.76 20.22 -11.34
N THR A 127 -9.04 19.77 -10.31
CA THR A 127 -8.49 18.41 -10.23
C THR A 127 -9.57 17.37 -9.91
N ARG A 128 -10.78 17.78 -9.51
CA ARG A 128 -11.91 16.92 -9.17
C ARG A 128 -13.09 17.15 -10.13
N PRO A 129 -12.96 16.81 -11.43
CA PRO A 129 -14.02 17.05 -12.39
C PRO A 129 -15.26 16.24 -12.04
N ARG A 130 -16.42 16.90 -12.07
CA ARG A 130 -17.71 16.22 -11.91
C ARG A 130 -18.01 15.38 -13.16
N PHE A 131 -18.29 14.10 -12.95
CA PHE A 131 -18.72 13.20 -14.02
C PHE A 131 -20.24 13.13 -14.09
N GLN A 132 -20.79 13.26 -15.29
CA GLN A 132 -22.23 13.15 -15.54
C GLN A 132 -22.49 12.28 -16.76
N GLY A 133 -23.66 11.67 -16.80
CA GLY A 133 -24.05 10.84 -17.92
C GLY A 133 -25.42 10.19 -17.77
N THR A 134 -25.75 9.34 -18.73
CA THR A 134 -26.96 8.54 -18.75
C THR A 134 -26.65 7.04 -18.72
N ALA A 135 -27.53 6.26 -18.10
CA ALA A 135 -27.50 4.82 -18.07
C ALA A 135 -28.95 4.28 -18.01
N GLY A 136 -29.09 2.95 -17.99
CA GLY A 136 -30.41 2.32 -17.86
C GLY A 136 -31.13 2.73 -16.58
N THR A 137 -32.45 2.88 -16.64
CA THR A 137 -33.29 3.30 -15.50
C THR A 137 -33.61 2.20 -14.49
N ASN A 138 -33.25 0.95 -14.80
CA ASN A 138 -33.61 -0.23 -14.00
C ASN A 138 -32.63 -0.48 -12.83
N GLY A 139 -32.09 0.59 -12.24
CA GLY A 139 -31.16 0.53 -11.11
C GLY A 139 -29.84 -0.23 -11.34
N PRO A 140 -29.17 -0.13 -12.51
CA PRO A 140 -27.80 -0.62 -12.62
C PRO A 140 -26.86 0.22 -11.73
N VAL A 141 -25.75 -0.36 -11.31
CA VAL A 141 -24.62 0.39 -10.76
C VAL A 141 -23.73 0.81 -11.92
N VAL A 142 -23.45 2.10 -12.08
CA VAL A 142 -22.52 2.62 -13.08
C VAL A 142 -21.15 2.74 -12.45
N HIS A 143 -20.17 2.01 -12.97
CA HIS A 143 -18.77 2.07 -12.57
C HIS A 143 -18.03 3.02 -13.50
N LEU A 144 -17.29 3.97 -12.94
CA LEU A 144 -16.46 4.93 -13.67
C LEU A 144 -14.99 4.55 -13.54
N VAL A 145 -14.30 4.49 -14.67
CA VAL A 145 -12.89 4.14 -14.76
C VAL A 145 -12.15 5.27 -15.46
N VAL A 146 -11.14 5.83 -14.80
CA VAL A 146 -10.23 6.83 -15.36
C VAL A 146 -8.85 6.21 -15.48
N ASP A 147 -8.27 6.26 -16.68
CA ASP A 147 -6.93 5.72 -17.00
C ASP A 147 -6.71 4.26 -16.57
N GLY A 148 -7.77 3.45 -16.65
CA GLY A 148 -7.76 2.04 -16.28
C GLY A 148 -7.98 1.76 -14.79
N ARG A 149 -8.11 2.79 -13.94
CA ARG A 149 -8.44 2.65 -12.51
C ARG A 149 -9.90 3.03 -12.26
N GLU A 150 -10.64 2.18 -11.56
CA GLU A 150 -11.98 2.53 -11.10
C GLU A 150 -11.89 3.64 -10.05
N ILE A 151 -12.58 4.75 -10.31
CA ILE A 151 -12.60 5.91 -9.41
C ILE A 151 -13.84 5.92 -8.51
N GLY A 152 -14.91 5.22 -8.93
CA GLY A 152 -16.11 5.09 -8.12
C GLY A 152 -17.27 4.52 -8.89
N ALA A 153 -18.38 4.34 -8.16
CA ALA A 153 -19.61 3.80 -8.69
C ALA A 153 -20.82 4.60 -8.22
N VAL A 154 -21.86 4.68 -9.05
CA VAL A 154 -23.08 5.45 -8.77
C VAL A 154 -24.31 4.74 -9.30
N VAL A 155 -25.41 4.81 -8.56
CA VAL A 155 -26.73 4.36 -9.03
C VAL A 155 -27.42 5.52 -9.75
N PRO A 156 -27.81 5.38 -11.03
CA PRO A 156 -28.56 6.40 -11.75
C PRO A 156 -29.92 6.67 -11.09
N GLY A 157 -30.39 7.92 -11.21
CA GLY A 157 -31.73 8.28 -10.79
C GLY A 157 -32.83 7.65 -11.67
N ALA A 158 -34.10 7.89 -11.32
CA ALA A 158 -35.25 7.32 -12.03
C ALA A 158 -35.33 7.68 -13.52
N THR A 159 -34.67 8.77 -13.94
CA THR A 159 -34.57 9.21 -15.34
C THR A 159 -33.35 8.64 -16.07
N GLY A 160 -32.54 7.81 -15.41
CA GLY A 160 -31.31 7.23 -15.95
C GLY A 160 -30.11 8.17 -15.90
N GLN A 161 -30.28 9.39 -15.38
CA GLN A 161 -29.19 10.34 -15.20
C GLN A 161 -28.35 9.97 -13.97
N PHE A 162 -27.03 10.07 -14.07
CA PHE A 162 -26.12 9.91 -12.95
C PHE A 162 -25.19 11.12 -12.82
N THR A 163 -24.71 11.33 -11.61
CA THR A 163 -23.66 12.29 -11.27
C THR A 163 -22.70 11.60 -10.32
N TYR A 164 -21.41 11.77 -10.56
CA TYR A 164 -20.37 11.35 -9.64
C TYR A 164 -19.39 12.52 -9.39
N ASP A 165 -19.23 12.89 -8.13
CA ASP A 165 -18.30 13.93 -7.67
C ASP A 165 -17.11 13.25 -6.99
N PRO A 166 -15.92 13.22 -7.62
CA PRO A 166 -14.76 12.53 -7.07
C PRO A 166 -14.27 13.12 -5.74
N THR A 167 -14.05 12.24 -4.75
CA THR A 167 -13.44 12.58 -3.46
C THR A 167 -11.93 12.42 -3.45
N THR A 168 -11.32 11.91 -4.52
CA THR A 168 -9.88 11.96 -4.76
C THR A 168 -9.62 12.80 -6.00
N PRO A 169 -8.69 13.77 -5.97
CA PRO A 169 -8.33 14.54 -7.15
C PRO A 169 -7.57 13.65 -8.13
N LEU A 170 -7.71 13.98 -9.41
CA LEU A 170 -6.90 13.40 -10.47
C LEU A 170 -5.58 14.17 -10.58
N SER A 171 -4.52 13.47 -10.99
CA SER A 171 -3.24 14.11 -11.30
C SER A 171 -3.40 15.16 -12.40
N ALA A 172 -2.47 16.09 -12.53
CA ALA A 172 -2.50 17.04 -13.65
C ALA A 172 -2.25 16.34 -15.00
N GLY A 173 -2.94 16.78 -16.05
CA GLY A 173 -2.65 16.34 -17.41
C GLY A 173 -3.85 15.71 -18.12
N ALA A 174 -3.55 14.83 -19.08
CA ALA A 174 -4.57 14.21 -19.93
C ALA A 174 -5.08 12.90 -19.32
N HIS A 175 -6.39 12.74 -19.35
CA HIS A 175 -7.12 11.62 -18.79
C HIS A 175 -8.09 11.03 -19.80
N GLN A 176 -8.38 9.75 -19.61
CA GLN A 176 -9.37 9.01 -20.35
C GLN A 176 -10.39 8.38 -19.40
N VAL A 177 -11.66 8.74 -19.53
CA VAL A 177 -12.75 8.11 -18.78
C VAL A 177 -13.54 7.15 -19.66
N VAL A 178 -13.91 6.02 -19.07
CA VAL A 178 -14.93 5.08 -19.57
C VAL A 178 -15.86 4.72 -18.43
N ALA A 179 -17.09 4.34 -18.76
CA ALA A 179 -18.04 3.83 -17.77
C ALA A 179 -18.66 2.53 -18.25
N TRP A 180 -19.08 1.67 -17.33
CA TRP A 180 -19.86 0.48 -17.63
C TRP A 180 -20.94 0.31 -16.57
N SER A 181 -21.98 -0.45 -16.88
CA SER A 181 -23.12 -0.65 -15.99
C SER A 181 -23.18 -2.10 -15.54
N GLU A 182 -23.34 -2.33 -14.24
CA GLU A 182 -23.59 -3.62 -13.65
C GLU A 182 -25.05 -3.76 -13.23
N SER A 183 -25.68 -4.89 -13.50
CA SER A 183 -26.92 -5.28 -12.82
C SER A 183 -26.89 -6.76 -12.49
N LEU A 184 -27.08 -7.07 -11.20
CA LEU A 184 -27.11 -8.44 -10.68
C LEU A 184 -25.85 -9.25 -11.08
N GLY A 185 -24.66 -8.65 -11.07
CA GLY A 185 -23.42 -9.34 -11.47
C GLY A 185 -23.28 -9.57 -12.97
N VAL A 186 -24.00 -8.81 -13.81
CA VAL A 186 -23.77 -8.78 -15.27
C VAL A 186 -23.37 -7.37 -15.68
N ALA A 187 -22.25 -7.26 -16.39
CA ALA A 187 -21.74 -6.01 -16.93
C ALA A 187 -22.28 -5.73 -18.34
N SER A 188 -22.50 -4.45 -18.67
CA SER A 188 -22.69 -3.98 -20.03
C SER A 188 -21.37 -3.89 -20.79
N SER A 189 -21.45 -3.63 -22.10
CA SER A 189 -20.28 -3.14 -22.84
C SER A 189 -19.88 -1.75 -22.31
N PRO A 190 -18.58 -1.41 -22.25
CA PRO A 190 -18.13 -0.08 -21.86
C PRO A 190 -18.70 1.02 -22.74
N SER A 191 -18.81 2.23 -22.19
CA SER A 191 -19.16 3.45 -22.93
C SER A 191 -18.12 3.77 -23.99
N THR A 192 -18.48 4.67 -24.92
CA THR A 192 -17.47 5.40 -25.68
C THR A 192 -16.55 6.13 -24.71
N SER A 193 -15.25 6.05 -24.98
CA SER A 193 -14.27 6.73 -24.15
C SER A 193 -14.26 8.23 -24.39
N VAL A 194 -14.17 9.00 -23.30
CA VAL A 194 -14.08 10.46 -23.33
C VAL A 194 -12.71 10.88 -22.81
N ARG A 195 -12.03 11.74 -23.58
CA ARG A 195 -10.74 12.33 -23.18
C ARG A 195 -10.96 13.73 -22.63
N PHE A 196 -10.25 14.09 -21.57
CA PHE A 196 -10.29 15.42 -20.96
C PHE A 196 -8.94 15.72 -20.31
N THR A 197 -8.73 16.95 -19.84
CA THR A 197 -7.53 17.31 -19.07
C THR A 197 -7.88 17.96 -17.74
N THR A 198 -7.01 17.81 -16.76
CA THR A 198 -7.09 18.45 -15.43
C THR A 198 -5.92 19.42 -15.25
N PRO A 199 -6.10 20.49 -14.46
CA PRO A 199 -5.06 21.48 -14.22
C PRO A 199 -4.02 20.94 -13.24
N ALA A 200 -2.83 21.52 -13.27
CA ALA A 200 -1.87 21.39 -12.17
C ALA A 200 -2.27 22.33 -11.02
N VAL A 201 -2.06 21.89 -9.79
CA VAL A 201 -2.16 22.76 -8.62
C VAL A 201 -0.89 23.59 -8.51
N VAL A 202 -1.06 24.90 -8.41
CA VAL A 202 0.03 25.87 -8.38
C VAL A 202 0.03 26.66 -7.08
N LEU A 203 1.22 27.01 -6.63
CA LEU A 203 1.53 27.91 -5.53
C LEU A 203 1.42 29.38 -5.98
N ALA A 204 1.35 30.30 -5.03
CA ALA A 204 1.26 31.73 -5.31
C ALA A 204 2.46 32.30 -6.08
N ASP A 205 3.63 31.66 -5.97
CA ASP A 205 4.85 32.02 -6.70
C ASP A 205 4.96 31.37 -8.10
N GLY A 206 3.95 30.59 -8.50
CA GLY A 206 3.92 29.85 -9.76
C GLY A 206 4.59 28.47 -9.71
N GLY A 207 5.12 28.04 -8.55
CA GLY A 207 5.60 26.69 -8.33
C GLY A 207 4.46 25.68 -8.46
N VAL A 208 4.72 24.51 -9.06
CA VAL A 208 3.73 23.43 -9.15
C VAL A 208 3.84 22.58 -7.88
N VAL A 209 2.71 22.35 -7.21
CA VAL A 209 2.61 21.43 -6.08
C VAL A 209 2.95 20.03 -6.57
N GLN A 210 3.93 19.40 -5.92
CA GLN A 210 4.38 18.06 -6.28
C GLN A 210 3.76 17.01 -5.36
N MET A 211 3.82 15.76 -5.82
CA MET A 211 3.42 14.61 -5.03
C MET A 211 4.26 14.54 -3.75
N ALA A 212 3.60 14.39 -2.60
CA ALA A 212 4.28 14.11 -1.35
C ALA A 212 4.73 12.65 -1.31
N VAL A 213 5.86 12.38 -0.66
CA VAL A 213 6.44 11.05 -0.48
C VAL A 213 6.25 10.63 0.97
N LEU A 214 5.54 9.53 1.19
CA LEU A 214 5.51 8.86 2.48
C LEU A 214 6.76 7.99 2.63
N VAL A 215 7.45 8.12 3.76
CA VAL A 215 8.65 7.33 4.08
C VAL A 215 8.32 6.25 5.12
N VAL A 216 7.47 6.57 6.10
CA VAL A 216 7.06 5.64 7.16
C VAL A 216 5.56 5.81 7.43
N PRO A 217 4.78 4.72 7.60
CA PRO A 217 5.18 3.33 7.39
C PRO A 217 5.46 3.02 5.91
N GLY A 218 6.26 1.99 5.66
CA GLY A 218 6.44 1.37 4.37
C GLY A 218 5.30 0.40 4.03
N ASN A 219 5.23 -0.01 2.77
CA ASN A 219 4.19 -0.94 2.32
C ASN A 219 4.43 -2.35 2.85
N GLY A 220 3.47 -2.88 3.61
CA GLY A 220 3.53 -4.18 4.27
C GLY A 220 4.02 -4.11 5.72
N ASP A 221 4.31 -2.93 6.25
CA ASP A 221 4.80 -2.77 7.62
C ASP A 221 3.73 -3.14 8.65
N THR A 222 4.18 -3.65 9.80
CA THR A 222 3.35 -3.87 10.97
C THR A 222 3.64 -2.79 12.01
N VAL A 223 2.59 -2.14 12.52
CA VAL A 223 2.68 -0.99 13.43
C VAL A 223 1.73 -1.14 14.62
N GLY A 224 1.97 -0.37 15.67
CA GLY A 224 1.04 -0.25 16.80
C GLY A 224 -0.23 0.54 16.44
N PRO A 225 -1.20 0.63 17.36
CA PRO A 225 -2.47 1.35 17.15
C PRO A 225 -2.32 2.87 16.99
N THR A 226 -1.17 3.43 17.32
CA THR A 226 -0.83 4.85 17.15
C THR A 226 0.40 5.01 16.26
N PRO A 227 0.31 4.72 14.95
CA PRO A 227 1.47 4.83 14.08
C PRO A 227 1.90 6.28 13.83
N LEU A 228 3.17 6.45 13.52
CA LEU A 228 3.75 7.69 13.00
C LEU A 228 3.76 7.64 11.48
N PHE A 229 3.15 8.64 10.84
CA PHE A 229 3.29 8.90 9.42
C PHE A 229 4.31 10.01 9.20
N ALA A 230 5.36 9.74 8.44
CA ALA A 230 6.41 10.71 8.17
C ALA A 230 6.89 10.64 6.73
N GLY A 231 7.28 11.79 6.19
CA GLY A 231 7.72 11.88 4.81
C GLY A 231 8.20 13.26 4.40
N THR A 232 8.30 13.46 3.08
CA THR A 232 8.82 14.69 2.46
C THR A 232 7.90 15.17 1.36
N THR A 233 7.99 16.45 1.02
CA THR A 233 7.48 17.01 -0.24
C THR A 233 8.43 18.06 -0.75
N THR A 234 8.62 18.09 -2.08
CA THR A 234 9.52 19.04 -2.74
C THR A 234 8.86 20.42 -2.91
N ASN A 235 7.54 20.48 -3.08
CA ASN A 235 6.78 21.72 -3.24
C ASN A 235 5.35 21.55 -2.69
N GLY A 236 5.01 22.36 -1.69
CA GLY A 236 3.71 22.38 -1.03
C GLY A 236 3.74 23.30 0.19
N VAL A 237 2.57 23.72 0.66
CA VAL A 237 2.42 24.57 1.87
C VAL A 237 2.26 23.69 3.11
N ASN A 238 1.48 22.63 2.98
CA ASN A 238 1.22 21.63 4.01
C ASN A 238 0.96 20.28 3.32
N VAL A 239 0.88 19.21 4.12
CA VAL A 239 0.61 17.85 3.64
C VAL A 239 -0.65 17.32 4.29
N GLY A 240 -1.52 16.75 3.47
CA GLY A 240 -2.64 15.93 3.88
C GLY A 240 -2.23 14.47 4.03
N VAL A 241 -2.60 13.87 5.15
CA VAL A 241 -2.44 12.43 5.42
C VAL A 241 -3.83 11.81 5.49
N VAL A 242 -4.14 10.92 4.55
CA VAL A 242 -5.45 10.27 4.45
C VAL A 242 -5.32 8.79 4.79
N ILE A 243 -5.96 8.37 5.87
CA ILE A 243 -5.95 6.99 6.37
C ILE A 243 -7.31 6.35 6.08
N ASP A 244 -7.33 5.17 5.46
CA ASP A 244 -8.53 4.38 5.13
C ASP A 244 -9.67 5.14 4.41
N ASP A 245 -9.32 6.02 3.48
CA ASP A 245 -10.26 6.92 2.79
C ASP A 245 -11.05 7.84 3.76
N GLY A 246 -10.52 8.06 4.96
CA GLY A 246 -11.08 8.91 6.00
C GLY A 246 -10.85 10.41 5.75
N PRO A 247 -10.99 11.25 6.80
CA PRO A 247 -10.73 12.67 6.69
C PRO A 247 -9.25 12.94 6.40
N ASP A 248 -9.01 14.11 5.82
CA ASP A 248 -7.66 14.57 5.51
C ASP A 248 -7.00 15.23 6.74
N HIS A 249 -5.91 14.65 7.22
CA HIS A 249 -5.14 15.17 8.35
C HIS A 249 -4.06 16.13 7.87
N ILE A 250 -4.41 17.42 7.83
CA ILE A 250 -3.52 18.49 7.38
C ILE A 250 -2.43 18.77 8.42
N VAL A 251 -1.17 18.54 8.04
CA VAL A 251 0.02 18.79 8.87
C VAL A 251 0.98 19.79 8.21
N PRO A 252 1.62 20.67 9.01
CA PRO A 252 2.57 21.63 8.48
C PRO A 252 3.88 20.96 8.06
N LEU A 253 4.60 21.63 7.16
CA LEU A 253 5.95 21.26 6.76
C LEU A 253 7.00 21.99 7.61
N ASP A 254 8.13 21.34 7.85
CA ASP A 254 9.31 22.02 8.37
C ASP A 254 10.07 22.77 7.25
N LEU A 255 11.14 23.49 7.62
CA LEU A 255 11.96 24.27 6.67
C LEU A 255 12.68 23.41 5.63
N LEU A 256 12.69 22.09 5.78
CA LEU A 256 13.28 21.13 4.86
C LEU A 256 12.21 20.38 4.04
N GLY A 257 10.95 20.77 4.14
CA GLY A 257 9.85 20.12 3.41
C GLY A 257 9.46 18.76 4.00
N ARG A 258 9.73 18.50 5.28
CA ARG A 258 9.34 17.26 5.96
C ARG A 258 8.04 17.44 6.73
N PHE A 259 7.20 16.41 6.73
CA PHE A 259 5.99 16.36 7.54
C PHE A 259 6.02 15.18 8.49
N ARG A 260 5.23 15.28 9.56
CA ARG A 260 4.96 14.19 10.49
C ARG A 260 3.54 14.28 11.03
N TYR A 261 2.88 13.14 11.15
CA TYR A 261 1.56 13.00 11.75
C TYR A 261 1.56 11.77 12.66
N GLN A 262 1.40 11.99 13.96
CA GLN A 262 1.27 10.94 14.96
C GLN A 262 -0.23 10.70 15.21
N VAL A 263 -0.69 9.46 15.02
CA VAL A 263 -2.08 9.11 15.39
C VAL A 263 -2.24 9.30 16.91
N PRO A 264 -3.23 10.07 17.37
CA PRO A 264 -3.40 10.39 18.78
C PRO A 264 -3.90 9.18 19.57
N GLU A 265 -3.43 9.02 20.80
CA GLU A 265 -3.88 7.94 21.71
C GLU A 265 -5.38 8.00 22.03
N SER A 266 -6.02 9.15 21.86
CA SER A 266 -7.46 9.31 22.04
C SER A 266 -8.29 8.66 20.93
N GLU A 267 -7.71 8.48 19.75
CA GLU A 267 -8.35 7.91 18.56
C GLU A 267 -7.40 6.92 17.86
N PRO A 268 -7.03 5.81 18.53
CA PRO A 268 -6.14 4.81 17.95
C PRO A 268 -6.80 4.11 16.76
N LEU A 269 -5.98 3.66 15.81
CA LEU A 269 -6.43 2.78 14.74
C LEU A 269 -6.80 1.41 15.33
N SER A 270 -7.80 0.78 14.72
CA SER A 270 -8.21 -0.59 15.05
C SER A 270 -7.12 -1.61 14.67
N VAL A 271 -7.18 -2.83 15.21
CA VAL A 271 -6.34 -3.94 14.72
C VAL A 271 -6.81 -4.37 13.33
N GLY A 272 -5.86 -4.65 12.43
CA GLY A 272 -6.13 -5.17 11.09
C GLY A 272 -5.32 -4.48 10.00
N THR A 273 -5.68 -4.73 8.74
CA THR A 273 -5.05 -4.06 7.60
C THR A 273 -5.63 -2.67 7.39
N HIS A 274 -4.75 -1.70 7.23
CA HIS A 274 -5.03 -0.30 6.97
C HIS A 274 -4.30 0.16 5.71
N LYS A 275 -4.69 1.32 5.20
CA LYS A 275 -4.00 1.99 4.09
C LYS A 275 -3.85 3.48 4.34
N VAL A 276 -2.81 4.06 3.78
CA VAL A 276 -2.55 5.50 3.83
C VAL A 276 -2.12 6.04 2.46
N THR A 277 -2.51 7.27 2.18
CA THR A 277 -1.99 8.09 1.08
C THR A 277 -1.65 9.47 1.61
N VAL A 278 -0.69 10.14 0.97
CA VAL A 278 -0.32 11.52 1.29
C VAL A 278 -0.36 12.41 0.05
N HIS A 279 -0.64 13.70 0.25
CA HIS A 279 -0.59 14.71 -0.81
C HIS A 279 -0.23 16.07 -0.23
N ALA A 280 0.32 16.96 -1.06
CA ALA A 280 0.60 18.34 -0.66
C ALA A 280 -0.52 19.28 -1.13
N HIS A 281 -0.66 20.43 -0.46
CA HIS A 281 -1.62 21.48 -0.86
C HIS A 281 -0.93 22.80 -1.19
N ASN A 282 -1.65 23.67 -1.92
CA ASN A 282 -1.29 25.07 -2.08
C ASN A 282 -1.90 25.97 -0.99
N GLU A 283 -1.70 27.28 -1.10
CA GLU A 283 -2.22 28.29 -0.18
C GLU A 283 -3.75 28.40 -0.19
N ALA A 284 -4.41 27.96 -1.28
CA ALA A 284 -5.87 27.94 -1.40
C ALA A 284 -6.50 26.67 -0.80
N GLY A 285 -5.68 25.68 -0.41
CA GLY A 285 -6.13 24.37 0.06
C GLY A 285 -6.48 23.40 -1.06
N ASP A 286 -6.10 23.69 -2.30
CA ASP A 286 -6.26 22.76 -3.42
C ASP A 286 -5.27 21.59 -3.29
N ASP A 287 -5.77 20.38 -3.55
CA ASP A 287 -5.00 19.15 -3.41
C ASP A 287 -4.11 18.88 -4.64
N GLY A 288 -2.80 18.73 -4.39
CA GLY A 288 -1.86 18.23 -5.37
C GLY A 288 -2.03 16.73 -5.65
N PRO A 289 -1.08 16.14 -6.40
CA PRO A 289 -1.09 14.70 -6.69
C PRO A 289 -0.97 13.86 -5.41
N TYR A 290 -1.79 12.81 -5.33
CA TYR A 290 -1.71 11.81 -4.25
C TYR A 290 -0.56 10.84 -4.51
N SER A 291 0.06 10.38 -3.43
CA SER A 291 1.02 9.28 -3.45
C SER A 291 0.37 7.97 -3.90
N ASP A 292 1.21 6.97 -4.17
CA ASP A 292 0.75 5.58 -4.20
C ASP A 292 0.14 5.18 -2.85
N VAL A 293 -0.78 4.21 -2.90
CA VAL A 293 -1.41 3.66 -1.70
C VAL A 293 -0.40 2.78 -0.98
N VAL A 294 -0.15 3.08 0.30
CA VAL A 294 0.69 2.27 1.19
C VAL A 294 -0.22 1.48 2.11
N GLY A 295 -0.17 0.15 2.04
CA GLY A 295 -0.88 -0.74 2.96
C GLY A 295 0.01 -1.10 4.15
N PHE A 296 -0.55 -1.16 5.36
CA PHE A 296 0.14 -1.55 6.59
C PHE A 296 -0.81 -2.33 7.51
N GLU A 297 -0.29 -3.04 8.50
CA GLU A 297 -1.09 -3.79 9.47
C GLU A 297 -0.92 -3.22 10.87
N VAL A 298 -2.04 -2.92 11.53
CA VAL A 298 -2.07 -2.49 12.92
C VAL A 298 -2.28 -3.71 13.81
N VAL A 299 -1.41 -3.87 14.81
CA VAL A 299 -1.51 -4.93 15.81
C VAL A 299 -1.46 -4.34 17.23
N VAL A 300 -2.14 -5.01 18.16
CA VAL A 300 -2.04 -4.70 19.60
C VAL A 300 -1.22 -5.79 20.27
N PRO A 301 -0.20 -5.45 21.09
CA PRO A 301 0.53 -6.45 21.86
C PRO A 301 -0.42 -7.21 22.79
N GLY A 302 -0.46 -8.54 22.67
CA GLY A 302 -1.24 -9.39 23.58
C GLY A 302 -0.67 -9.37 25.00
N ALA A 303 -1.55 -9.45 26.01
CA ALA A 303 -1.17 -9.53 27.43
C ALA A 303 -0.54 -10.89 27.82
N ASP A 304 -0.49 -11.84 26.88
CA ASP A 304 -0.29 -13.26 27.12
C ASP A 304 1.09 -13.76 26.69
N GLY A 305 1.93 -12.92 26.08
CA GLY A 305 3.23 -13.36 25.53
C GLY A 305 3.14 -14.47 24.47
N GLY A 306 1.96 -14.68 23.88
CA GLY A 306 1.72 -15.63 22.80
C GLY A 306 2.05 -15.01 21.45
N THR A 307 3.09 -15.53 20.81
CA THR A 307 3.53 -15.17 19.46
C THR A 307 2.43 -15.44 18.45
N ASP A 308 1.79 -14.37 17.97
CA ASP A 308 1.06 -14.22 16.71
C ASP A 308 0.59 -12.76 16.54
N ALA A 309 0.75 -11.93 17.57
CA ALA A 309 1.16 -10.53 17.40
C ALA A 309 2.66 -10.46 17.73
N GLY A 310 3.46 -9.86 16.84
CA GLY A 310 4.83 -9.47 17.18
C GLY A 310 4.79 -8.66 18.48
N THR A 311 5.31 -9.24 19.54
CA THR A 311 5.40 -8.63 20.87
C THR A 311 6.31 -7.40 20.75
N THR A 312 5.75 -6.19 20.88
CA THR A 312 6.48 -4.92 21.06
C THR A 312 7.90 -4.92 20.52
N ASP A 313 8.06 -4.93 19.20
CA ASP A 313 9.37 -4.61 18.64
C ASP A 313 9.44 -3.08 18.55
N PRO A 314 10.49 -2.42 19.08
CA PRO A 314 10.71 -1.01 18.76
C PRO A 314 10.65 -0.87 17.24
N LEU A 315 10.02 0.21 16.74
CA LEU A 315 10.15 0.64 15.35
C LEU A 315 11.59 0.35 14.92
N THR A 316 11.76 -0.47 13.87
CA THR A 316 13.09 -0.71 13.32
C THR A 316 13.71 0.66 13.10
N PRO A 317 14.82 1.01 13.79
CA PRO A 317 15.34 2.35 13.68
C PRO A 317 15.69 2.58 12.21
N THR A 318 15.46 3.79 11.71
CA THR A 318 15.69 4.11 10.31
C THR A 318 16.60 5.31 10.22
N VAL A 319 17.69 5.18 9.46
CA VAL A 319 18.59 6.28 9.17
C VAL A 319 17.98 7.11 8.03
N LEU A 320 17.81 8.40 8.26
CA LEU A 320 17.30 9.38 7.28
C LEU A 320 18.43 10.21 6.66
N VAL A 321 19.50 10.46 7.43
CA VAL A 321 20.70 11.16 6.97
C VAL A 321 21.92 10.30 7.32
N PRO A 322 22.74 9.90 6.33
CA PRO A 322 22.60 10.18 4.90
C PRO A 322 21.43 9.42 4.27
N GLU A 323 20.99 9.84 3.09
CA GLU A 323 20.06 9.06 2.25
C GLU A 323 20.83 8.00 1.43
N GLN A 324 20.13 6.99 0.91
CA GLN A 324 20.74 5.95 0.05
C GLN A 324 21.41 6.59 -1.18
N GLY A 325 22.72 6.35 -1.33
CA GLY A 325 23.56 6.86 -2.40
C GLY A 325 24.03 8.30 -2.24
N ALA A 326 23.76 8.97 -1.11
CA ALA A 326 24.12 10.36 -0.91
C ALA A 326 25.65 10.59 -0.95
N THR A 327 26.07 11.79 -1.39
CA THR A 327 27.45 12.26 -1.25
C THR A 327 27.52 13.34 -0.17
N VAL A 328 28.25 13.08 0.91
CA VAL A 328 28.32 13.95 2.10
C VAL A 328 29.75 14.43 2.36
N ASP A 329 29.87 15.53 3.11
CA ASP A 329 31.16 15.99 3.64
C ASP A 329 31.69 15.06 4.74
N PRO A 330 33.01 15.08 5.04
CA PRO A 330 33.61 14.25 6.11
C PRO A 330 33.02 14.47 7.51
N THR A 331 32.42 15.63 7.74
CA THR A 331 31.69 15.98 8.96
C THR A 331 30.25 16.31 8.61
N PHE A 332 29.31 15.54 9.15
CA PHE A 332 27.88 15.78 9.00
C PHE A 332 27.15 15.18 10.22
N MET A 333 25.83 15.34 10.28
CA MET A 333 25.03 14.76 11.36
C MET A 333 24.22 13.59 10.82
N PHE A 334 24.38 12.41 11.42
CA PHE A 334 23.42 11.33 11.27
C PHE A 334 22.11 11.74 11.93
N VAL A 335 21.03 11.49 11.21
CA VAL A 335 19.68 11.69 11.71
C VAL A 335 18.90 10.44 11.38
N GLY A 336 18.12 9.96 12.33
CA GLY A 336 17.18 8.89 12.07
C GLY A 336 16.02 8.93 13.03
N VAL A 337 15.11 7.99 12.85
CA VAL A 337 13.92 7.81 13.67
C VAL A 337 13.93 6.43 14.32
N ALA A 338 13.49 6.36 15.56
CA ALA A 338 13.34 5.15 16.35
C ALA A 338 12.21 5.34 17.37
N LEU A 339 11.94 4.33 18.20
CA LEU A 339 10.99 4.46 19.30
C LEU A 339 11.45 5.58 20.26
N PRO A 340 10.59 6.55 20.65
CA PRO A 340 10.97 7.59 21.61
C PRO A 340 11.57 7.03 22.90
N GLY A 341 12.66 7.64 23.36
CA GLY A 341 13.41 7.20 24.54
C GLY A 341 14.21 5.90 24.37
N SER A 342 14.23 5.28 23.19
CA SER A 342 15.05 4.09 22.91
C SER A 342 16.49 4.47 22.58
N ASP A 343 17.42 3.59 22.94
CA ASP A 343 18.83 3.71 22.56
C ASP A 343 19.06 3.07 21.19
N VAL A 344 19.73 3.81 20.30
CA VAL A 344 20.04 3.41 18.94
C VAL A 344 21.55 3.37 18.76
N GLN A 345 22.07 2.18 18.47
CA GLN A 345 23.46 1.97 18.11
C GLN A 345 23.65 2.20 16.60
N LEU A 346 24.44 3.22 16.27
CA LEU A 346 24.89 3.47 14.90
C LEU A 346 26.13 2.64 14.61
N GLU A 347 26.06 1.78 13.61
CA GLU A 347 27.19 1.01 13.10
C GLU A 347 27.63 1.56 11.75
N LEU A 348 28.87 2.01 11.68
CA LEU A 348 29.52 2.45 10.45
C LEU A 348 30.50 1.36 9.98
N ASP A 349 30.33 0.92 8.75
CA ASP A 349 31.15 -0.11 8.12
C ASP A 349 31.25 -1.45 8.86
N GLY A 350 30.25 -1.76 9.70
CA GLY A 350 30.22 -2.97 10.54
C GLY A 350 30.94 -2.79 11.87
N LYS A 351 31.28 -1.56 12.26
CA LYS A 351 31.80 -1.21 13.58
C LYS A 351 30.88 -0.19 14.25
N VAL A 352 30.65 -0.37 15.54
CA VAL A 352 29.93 0.60 16.36
C VAL A 352 30.63 1.96 16.29
N LEU A 353 29.90 2.96 15.82
CA LEU A 353 30.31 4.36 15.76
C LEU A 353 29.88 5.09 17.04
N ALA A 354 28.59 5.01 17.37
CA ALA A 354 28.01 5.72 18.50
C ALA A 354 26.71 5.07 18.97
N THR A 355 26.27 5.43 20.17
CA THR A 355 24.91 5.17 20.66
C THR A 355 24.22 6.52 20.86
N ALA A 356 23.01 6.67 20.31
CA ALA A 356 22.20 7.87 20.42
C ALA A 356 20.81 7.49 20.94
N THR A 357 20.31 8.22 21.93
CA THR A 357 18.94 8.06 22.41
C THR A 357 17.99 8.85 21.52
N ALA A 358 16.89 8.24 21.11
CA ALA A 358 15.81 8.95 20.43
C ALA A 358 15.09 9.89 21.41
N ASP A 359 14.86 11.14 21.00
CA ASP A 359 14.14 12.13 21.81
C ASP A 359 12.66 11.74 22.01
N ASP A 360 11.92 12.58 22.74
CA ASP A 360 10.48 12.36 23.01
C ASP A 360 9.66 12.35 21.70
N GLU A 361 10.22 12.88 20.61
CA GLU A 361 9.68 12.83 19.25
C GLU A 361 10.19 11.65 18.40
N GLY A 362 10.97 10.74 18.99
CA GLY A 362 11.49 9.54 18.33
C GLY A 362 12.67 9.80 17.39
N VAL A 363 13.28 10.98 17.42
CA VAL A 363 14.41 11.36 16.56
C VAL A 363 15.70 11.13 17.31
N PHE A 364 16.61 10.35 16.72
CA PHE A 364 17.99 10.26 17.21
C PHE A 364 18.92 11.05 16.28
N ARG A 365 19.94 11.67 16.87
CA ARG A 365 20.93 12.49 16.16
C ARG A 365 22.33 12.15 16.64
N HIS A 366 23.27 12.04 15.71
CA HIS A 366 24.68 11.93 16.04
C HIS A 366 25.53 12.81 15.13
N ILE A 367 26.23 13.79 15.72
CA ILE A 367 27.08 14.71 14.97
C ILE A 367 28.51 14.17 14.85
N LEU A 368 29.05 14.17 13.63
CA LEU A 368 30.47 13.94 13.38
C LEU A 368 31.21 15.28 13.45
N THR A 369 32.20 15.32 14.32
CA THR A 369 33.11 16.46 14.52
C THR A 369 34.43 16.22 13.80
N ALA A 370 35.30 17.23 13.74
CA ALA A 370 36.55 17.14 12.99
C ALA A 370 37.47 15.99 13.46
N ASP A 371 37.38 15.61 14.73
CA ASP A 371 38.11 14.49 15.36
C ASP A 371 37.49 13.11 15.07
N THR A 372 36.22 13.06 14.64
CA THR A 372 35.50 11.84 14.23
C THR A 372 35.16 11.83 12.75
N ALA A 373 35.76 12.72 11.97
CA ALA A 373 35.50 12.86 10.54
C ALA A 373 35.75 11.54 9.78
N LEU A 374 34.85 11.23 8.85
CA LEU A 374 34.95 10.01 8.06
C LEU A 374 36.01 10.12 6.96
N ALA A 375 36.62 8.99 6.62
CA ALA A 375 37.57 8.93 5.52
C ALA A 375 36.87 9.18 4.18
N THR A 376 37.61 9.60 3.16
CA THR A 376 37.05 9.72 1.80
C THR A 376 36.78 8.34 1.21
N GLY A 377 35.60 8.16 0.60
CA GLY A 377 35.23 6.94 -0.10
C GLY A 377 33.83 6.44 0.25
N ALA A 378 33.58 5.18 -0.09
CA ALA A 378 32.30 4.51 0.15
C ALA A 378 32.19 4.09 1.62
N HIS A 379 31.02 4.35 2.21
CA HIS A 379 30.69 3.97 3.57
C HIS A 379 29.29 3.35 3.61
N LYS A 380 29.06 2.47 4.59
CA LYS A 380 27.72 1.94 4.92
C LYS A 380 27.37 2.27 6.36
N VAL A 381 26.12 2.65 6.61
CA VAL A 381 25.59 2.83 7.96
C VAL A 381 24.37 1.98 8.21
N VAL A 382 24.28 1.43 9.43
CA VAL A 382 23.12 0.71 9.95
C VAL A 382 22.80 1.27 11.33
N ALA A 383 21.52 1.48 11.62
CA ALA A 383 21.06 1.75 12.97
C ALA A 383 20.52 0.44 13.58
N GLN A 384 20.87 0.16 14.83
CA GLN A 384 20.37 -1.00 15.57
C GLN A 384 19.75 -0.54 16.87
N ALA A 385 18.52 -0.98 17.15
CA ALA A 385 17.88 -0.70 18.42
C ALA A 385 18.58 -1.49 19.53
N VAL A 386 18.71 -0.89 20.71
CA VAL A 386 19.21 -1.56 21.91
C VAL A 386 18.05 -1.60 22.91
N THR A 387 17.77 -2.79 23.44
CA THR A 387 16.70 -2.95 24.43
C THR A 387 17.08 -2.29 25.76
N ALA A 388 16.10 -2.08 26.65
CA ALA A 388 16.35 -1.51 27.98
C ALA A 388 17.33 -2.36 28.82
N GLU A 389 17.44 -3.66 28.51
CA GLU A 389 18.35 -4.62 29.11
C GLU A 389 19.73 -4.67 28.45
N GLY A 390 19.96 -3.86 27.39
CA GLY A 390 21.22 -3.78 26.67
C GLY A 390 21.41 -4.85 25.59
N GLU A 391 20.34 -5.57 25.21
CA GLU A 391 20.40 -6.59 24.17
C GLU A 391 20.23 -5.96 22.77
N ALA A 392 20.85 -6.60 21.78
CA ALA A 392 20.80 -6.15 20.39
C ALA A 392 19.42 -6.45 19.77
N GLY A 393 18.69 -5.40 19.40
CA GLY A 393 17.36 -5.46 18.76
C GLY A 393 17.41 -5.38 17.23
N LEU A 394 16.29 -4.98 16.63
CA LEU A 394 16.13 -4.85 15.17
C LEU A 394 17.13 -3.87 14.55
N ARG A 395 17.52 -4.17 13.30
CA ARG A 395 18.46 -3.39 12.50
C ARG A 395 17.75 -2.72 11.34
N SER A 396 18.10 -1.47 11.07
CA SER A 396 17.69 -0.73 9.87
C SER A 396 18.13 -1.45 8.60
N PRO A 397 17.48 -1.17 7.45
CA PRO A 397 18.12 -1.36 6.15
C PRO A 397 19.50 -0.69 6.12
N GLU A 398 20.42 -1.27 5.36
CA GLU A 398 21.74 -0.66 5.15
C GLU A 398 21.60 0.59 4.28
N VAL A 399 22.26 1.68 4.69
CA VAL A 399 22.34 2.91 3.91
C VAL A 399 23.75 3.09 3.37
N ASP A 400 23.92 2.98 2.05
CA ASP A 400 25.19 3.23 1.37
C ASP A 400 25.36 4.71 1.04
N PHE A 401 26.54 5.29 1.27
CA PHE A 401 26.83 6.68 0.93
C PHE A 401 28.31 6.90 0.58
N GLN A 402 28.62 8.06 0.00
CA GLN A 402 29.98 8.46 -0.37
C GLN A 402 30.42 9.67 0.44
N VAL A 403 31.57 9.59 1.09
CA VAL A 403 32.22 10.74 1.71
C VAL A 403 33.16 11.35 0.69
N ARG A 404 32.92 12.60 0.33
CA ARG A 404 33.79 13.31 -0.63
C ARG A 404 35.09 13.75 0.04
N GLY A 405 36.17 13.76 -0.73
CA GLY A 405 37.45 14.30 -0.26
C GLY A 405 37.39 15.81 -0.08
N PRO A 406 38.34 16.41 0.65
CA PRO A 406 38.47 17.86 0.67
C PRO A 406 38.57 18.34 -0.78
N THR A 407 37.58 19.10 -1.23
CA THR A 407 37.70 19.88 -2.45
C THR A 407 38.89 20.83 -2.25
N ASP A 408 39.81 20.88 -3.21
CA ASP A 408 40.95 21.82 -3.30
C ASP A 408 40.49 23.30 -3.43
N LEU A 409 39.53 23.73 -2.62
CA LEU A 409 38.94 25.07 -2.66
C LEU A 409 38.98 25.82 -1.33
N ASP A 410 39.76 25.34 -0.36
CA ASP A 410 40.11 26.12 0.84
C ASP A 410 41.59 26.55 0.85
N VAL A 411 42.13 26.89 -0.32
CA VAL A 411 43.22 27.86 -0.41
C VAL A 411 42.61 29.25 -0.52
N GLY A 412 42.20 29.77 0.63
CA GLY A 412 42.12 31.21 0.80
C GLY A 412 43.45 31.83 0.36
N CYS A 413 43.39 32.69 -0.66
CA CYS A 413 44.43 33.65 -0.96
C CYS A 413 44.61 34.58 0.26
N GLY A 414 45.32 34.10 1.27
CA GLY A 414 45.74 34.82 2.46
C GLY A 414 47.26 34.88 2.51
N CYS A 415 47.81 36.06 2.29
CA CYS A 415 49.22 36.38 2.41
C CYS A 415 49.85 35.83 3.71
N GLY A 416 51.01 35.18 3.63
CA GLY A 416 51.74 34.80 4.84
C GLY A 416 53.01 33.97 4.64
N THR A 417 54.13 34.66 4.38
CA THR A 417 55.50 34.33 4.81
C THR A 417 56.08 32.94 4.51
N ALA A 418 57.04 32.92 3.58
CA ALA A 418 58.01 31.83 3.43
C ALA A 418 58.82 31.58 4.73
N PRO A 419 59.10 30.34 5.11
CA PRO A 419 60.18 30.05 6.04
C PRO A 419 61.50 29.94 5.26
N ALA A 420 62.49 30.69 5.72
CA ALA A 420 63.90 30.43 5.43
C ALA A 420 64.34 29.14 6.16
N GLY A 421 65.13 28.30 5.47
CA GLY A 421 65.78 27.11 6.04
C GLY A 421 66.19 26.12 4.95
N MET A 422 67.27 26.38 4.21
CA MET A 422 68.61 25.82 4.41
C MET A 422 68.78 24.33 4.07
N ILE A 423 69.44 24.11 2.93
CA ILE A 423 70.52 23.14 2.66
C ILE A 423 70.14 21.64 2.61
N SER A 424 70.24 21.05 1.42
CA SER A 424 71.16 19.90 1.21
C SER A 424 71.61 19.81 -0.25
N VAL A 425 72.93 19.71 -0.39
CA VAL A 425 73.72 19.52 -1.60
C VAL A 425 73.74 18.02 -1.99
N TRP A 426 74.22 17.74 -3.21
CA TRP A 426 74.57 16.46 -3.88
C TRP A 426 73.50 16.02 -4.93
N ALA A 427 73.83 15.71 -6.20
CA ALA A 427 75.10 15.40 -6.84
C ALA A 427 75.10 15.75 -8.34
N LEU A 428 76.29 16.10 -8.85
CA LEU A 428 76.68 16.10 -10.26
C LEU A 428 76.75 14.66 -10.80
N VAL A 429 76.47 14.46 -12.10
CA VAL A 429 77.33 13.83 -13.13
C VAL A 429 76.47 13.56 -14.38
N GLY A 430 76.97 13.93 -15.57
CA GLY A 430 76.35 13.54 -16.84
C GLY A 430 76.71 14.40 -18.05
N LEU A 431 77.98 14.40 -18.47
CA LEU A 431 78.51 15.00 -19.69
C LEU A 431 77.78 14.55 -20.98
N GLY A 432 77.72 15.44 -21.98
CA GLY A 432 78.19 15.06 -23.32
C GLY A 432 77.36 15.48 -24.53
N ALA A 433 77.93 16.42 -25.30
CA ALA A 433 77.90 16.53 -26.77
C ALA A 433 76.56 16.92 -27.45
N LEU A 434 76.49 17.67 -28.56
CA LEU A 434 77.44 18.35 -29.45
C LEU A 434 76.55 19.16 -30.43
N VAL A 435 76.95 20.41 -30.76
CA VAL A 435 76.92 21.03 -32.12
C VAL A 435 75.55 21.24 -32.81
N ARG A 436 75.24 22.28 -33.58
CA ARG A 436 75.76 23.61 -33.95
C ARG A 436 74.85 24.03 -35.12
N ARG A 437 74.67 25.35 -35.33
CA ARG A 437 74.11 26.04 -36.51
C ARG A 437 72.57 26.18 -36.50
N ARG A 438 71.98 27.34 -36.82
CA ARG A 438 72.50 28.56 -37.46
C ARG A 438 71.55 29.74 -37.15
N ARG A 439 72.13 30.91 -36.83
CA ARG A 439 71.50 32.23 -36.95
C ARG A 439 71.36 32.62 -38.42
N SER A 440 70.23 33.24 -38.77
CA SER A 440 70.08 34.50 -39.55
C SER A 440 68.60 34.60 -39.98
N ARG A 441 67.91 35.73 -40.04
CA ARG A 441 68.16 37.16 -39.82
C ARG A 441 66.79 37.84 -39.95
N SER A 442 66.66 39.00 -39.31
CA SER A 442 65.71 40.11 -39.53
C SER A 442 64.22 39.81 -39.60
#